data_AF-A0A3N5KU61-F1
#
_entry.id   AF-A0A3N5KU61-F1
#
_cell.length_a   1.000
_cell.length_b   1.000
_cell.length_c   1.000
_cell.angle_alpha   90.00
_cell.angle_beta   90.00
_cell.angle_gamma   90.00
#
_symmetry.space_group_name_H-M   'P 1'
#
loop_
_entity.id
_entity.type
_entity.pdbx_description
1 polymer ?
#
loop_
_entity_poly.entity_id
_entity_poly.type
_entity_poly.pdbx_seq_one_letter_code
_entity_poly.pdbx_strand_id
1 'polypeptide(L)'
;LVVFDEELGTGDPPAYMRIFDITDETRPVQAAAYQPPREAPPGVRFGAHQPHEFVGPDNLVYAAWFAGGLRVVDIGNPRRPVEVGRYVPPSRPGRSAPQSNDVFVDPRGLIYLIDRVNGFEILRFTGKPR
;
A
#
# COMPACT_ATOMS: atom_id res chain seq x y z
N LEU A 1 -8.94 -3.67 -12.30
CA LEU A 1 -9.14 -2.48 -11.45
C LEU A 1 -8.62 -2.77 -10.05
N VAL A 2 -7.83 -1.86 -9.47
CA VAL A 2 -7.38 -1.93 -8.07
C VAL A 2 -8.20 -0.93 -7.25
N VAL A 3 -8.71 -1.36 -6.10
CA VAL A 3 -9.57 -0.57 -5.21
C VAL A 3 -9.00 -0.59 -3.81
N PHE A 4 -8.99 0.57 -3.14
CA PHE A 4 -8.59 0.72 -1.75
C PHE A 4 -9.80 1.15 -0.92
N ASP A 5 -10.01 0.49 0.23
CA ASP A 5 -11.15 0.76 1.12
C ASP A 5 -11.01 2.07 1.90
N GLU A 6 -9.79 2.60 1.98
CA GLU A 6 -9.35 3.74 2.78
C GLU A 6 -9.58 3.58 4.29
N GLU A 7 -8.48 3.48 5.04
CA GLU A 7 -8.53 3.40 6.49
C GLU A 7 -8.88 4.77 7.09
N LEU A 8 -10.09 4.89 7.65
CA LEU A 8 -10.54 6.11 8.31
C LEU A 8 -10.16 6.18 9.79
N GLY A 9 -9.80 5.05 10.42
CA GLY A 9 -9.64 4.99 11.87
C GLY A 9 -8.79 3.82 12.35
N THR A 10 -9.27 3.18 13.43
CA THR A 10 -8.58 2.05 14.09
C THR A 10 -9.43 0.78 13.99
N GLY A 11 -10.18 0.63 12.89
CA GLY A 11 -11.10 -0.47 12.68
C GLY A 11 -10.40 -1.83 12.62
N ASP A 12 -11.15 -2.87 12.96
CA ASP A 12 -10.73 -4.27 12.84
C ASP A 12 -11.89 -5.09 12.21
N PRO A 13 -11.70 -5.71 11.04
CA PRO A 13 -10.47 -5.73 10.25
C PRO A 13 -10.14 -4.35 9.66
N PRO A 14 -8.85 -4.04 9.46
CA PRO A 14 -8.48 -2.81 8.77
C PRO A 14 -8.90 -2.75 7.30
N ALA A 15 -8.92 -1.54 6.74
CA ALA A 15 -9.06 -1.31 5.32
C ALA A 15 -7.92 -2.01 4.54
N TYR A 16 -8.27 -2.58 3.40
CA TYR A 16 -7.41 -3.45 2.60
C TYR A 16 -7.49 -3.10 1.11
N MET A 17 -6.65 -3.75 0.30
CA MET A 17 -6.64 -3.61 -1.15
C MET A 17 -7.47 -4.73 -1.78
N ARG A 18 -8.28 -4.39 -2.78
CA ARG A 18 -9.08 -5.32 -3.59
C ARG A 18 -8.71 -5.22 -5.06
N ILE A 19 -8.80 -6.34 -5.77
CA ILE A 19 -8.61 -6.41 -7.22
C ILE A 19 -9.92 -6.90 -7.84
N PHE A 20 -10.44 -6.13 -8.79
CA PHE A 20 -11.62 -6.48 -9.57
C PHE A 20 -11.22 -6.74 -11.03
N ASP A 21 -11.69 -7.87 -11.55
CA ASP A 21 -11.77 -8.14 -12.97
C ASP A 21 -12.93 -7.32 -13.53
N ILE A 22 -12.59 -6.38 -14.42
CA ILE A 22 -13.54 -5.50 -15.11
C ILE A 22 -13.46 -5.70 -16.62
N THR A 23 -13.05 -6.89 -17.08
CA THR A 23 -13.04 -7.23 -18.51
C THR A 23 -14.43 -7.04 -19.13
N ASP A 24 -15.47 -7.27 -18.32
CA ASP A 24 -16.85 -6.87 -18.59
C ASP A 24 -17.24 -5.79 -17.56
N GLU A 25 -17.26 -4.53 -17.98
CA GLU A 25 -17.56 -3.38 -17.09
C GLU A 25 -18.98 -3.43 -16.52
N THR A 26 -19.91 -4.13 -17.18
CA THR A 26 -21.28 -4.31 -16.69
C THR A 26 -21.38 -5.37 -15.60
N ARG A 27 -20.33 -6.19 -15.44
CA ARG A 27 -20.27 -7.25 -14.44
C ARG A 27 -18.87 -7.35 -13.81
N PRO A 28 -18.50 -6.38 -12.94
CA PRO A 28 -17.26 -6.47 -12.18
C PRO A 28 -17.26 -7.69 -11.25
N VAL A 29 -16.15 -8.43 -11.22
CA VAL A 29 -15.97 -9.58 -10.33
C VAL A 29 -14.74 -9.36 -9.47
N GLN A 30 -14.89 -9.50 -8.14
CA GLN A 30 -13.73 -9.44 -7.25
C GLN A 30 -12.83 -10.67 -7.50
N ALA A 31 -11.61 -10.43 -7.97
CA ALA A 31 -10.64 -11.46 -8.32
C ALA A 31 -9.76 -11.86 -7.13
N ALA A 32 -9.36 -10.89 -6.30
CA ALA A 32 -8.52 -11.11 -5.14
C ALA A 32 -8.60 -9.94 -4.14
N ALA A 33 -7.98 -10.15 -2.98
CA ALA A 33 -7.74 -9.13 -1.96
C ALA A 33 -6.32 -9.27 -1.40
N TYR A 34 -5.79 -8.18 -0.87
CA TYR A 34 -4.49 -8.12 -0.22
C TYR A 34 -4.61 -7.32 1.08
N GLN A 35 -4.18 -7.96 2.18
CA GLN A 35 -4.07 -7.37 3.50
C GLN A 35 -2.78 -7.91 4.15
N PRO A 36 -1.82 -7.05 4.51
CA PRO A 36 -0.64 -7.50 5.24
C PRO A 36 -1.03 -7.92 6.67
N PRO A 37 -0.25 -8.83 7.30
CA PRO A 37 -0.44 -9.14 8.72
C PRO A 37 -0.27 -7.87 9.55
N ARG A 38 -1.01 -7.75 10.65
CA ARG A 38 -0.91 -6.58 11.52
C ARG A 38 0.45 -6.54 12.21
N GLU A 39 1.25 -5.55 11.84
CA GLU A 39 2.61 -5.31 12.35
C GLU A 39 2.69 -3.99 13.14
N ALA A 40 1.58 -3.58 13.76
CA ALA A 40 1.48 -2.33 14.51
C ALA A 40 0.71 -2.51 15.83
N PRO A 41 1.01 -1.70 16.86
CA PRO A 41 0.30 -1.74 18.13
C PRO A 41 -1.22 -1.60 17.98
N PRO A 42 -2.02 -2.07 18.95
CA PRO A 42 -3.44 -1.73 19.01
C PRO A 42 -3.66 -0.21 19.10
N GLY A 43 -4.80 0.27 18.61
CA GLY A 43 -5.20 1.67 18.74
C GLY A 43 -4.46 2.67 17.82
N VAL A 44 -3.62 2.19 16.90
CA VAL A 44 -3.09 3.01 15.79
C VAL A 44 -3.74 2.60 14.46
N ARG A 45 -3.86 3.57 13.55
CA ARG A 45 -4.31 3.30 12.18
C ARG A 45 -3.30 2.40 11.49
N PHE A 46 -3.76 1.25 11.03
CA PHE A 46 -2.96 0.26 10.31
C PHE A 46 -3.87 -0.27 9.22
N GLY A 47 -3.81 0.29 8.01
CA GLY A 47 -4.75 -0.05 6.95
C GLY A 47 -4.39 0.68 5.66
N ALA A 48 -4.93 0.19 4.55
CA ALA A 48 -4.70 0.75 3.23
C ALA A 48 -5.19 2.20 3.17
N HIS A 49 -4.38 3.14 2.66
CA HIS A 49 -4.76 4.56 2.64
C HIS A 49 -4.68 5.15 1.23
N GLN A 50 -3.48 5.38 0.70
CA GLN A 50 -3.30 5.97 -0.63
C GLN A 50 -2.40 5.09 -1.49
N PRO A 51 -2.91 4.57 -2.62
CA PRO A 51 -2.06 3.97 -3.63
C PRO A 51 -1.38 5.07 -4.47
N HIS A 52 -0.25 4.72 -5.08
CA HIS A 52 0.20 5.43 -6.27
C HIS A 52 -0.85 5.17 -7.36
N GLU A 53 -1.43 6.24 -7.89
CA GLU A 53 -2.59 6.19 -8.81
C GLU A 53 -2.28 5.62 -10.21
N PHE A 54 -1.10 5.01 -10.38
CA PHE A 54 -0.65 4.40 -11.62
C PHE A 54 -0.07 3.01 -11.35
N VAL A 55 -0.52 2.02 -12.12
CA VAL A 55 0.11 0.70 -12.21
C VAL A 55 0.92 0.65 -13.50
N GLY A 56 2.24 0.53 -13.37
CA GLY A 56 3.14 0.50 -14.50
C GLY A 56 3.24 -0.87 -15.19
N PRO A 57 4.07 -0.97 -16.24
CA PRO A 57 4.35 -2.24 -16.90
C PRO A 57 5.00 -3.30 -16.00
N ASP A 58 5.50 -2.91 -14.83
CA ASP A 58 6.04 -3.80 -13.79
C ASP A 58 4.93 -4.52 -12.99
N ASN A 59 3.67 -4.17 -13.21
CA ASN A 59 2.50 -4.67 -12.47
C ASN A 59 2.62 -4.47 -10.95
N LEU A 60 3.33 -3.43 -10.51
CA LEU A 60 3.49 -3.13 -9.09
C LEU A 60 2.48 -2.08 -8.63
N VAL A 61 1.85 -2.35 -7.50
CA VAL A 61 1.08 -1.37 -6.72
C VAL A 61 1.95 -0.90 -5.56
N TYR A 62 2.25 0.40 -5.55
CA TYR A 62 2.89 1.07 -4.43
C TYR A 62 1.79 1.72 -3.60
N ALA A 63 1.76 1.49 -2.29
CA ALA A 63 0.71 2.06 -1.45
C ALA A 63 1.19 2.42 -0.05
N ALA A 64 0.70 3.54 0.46
CA ALA A 64 0.82 3.92 1.86
C ALA A 64 -0.22 3.16 2.71
N TRP A 65 0.24 2.61 3.83
CA TRP A 65 -0.51 1.72 4.71
C TRP A 65 -0.51 2.17 6.19
N PHE A 66 -0.53 3.48 6.44
CA PHE A 66 -0.38 4.09 7.77
C PHE A 66 0.78 3.50 8.58
N ALA A 67 0.50 2.90 9.75
CA ALA A 67 1.51 2.27 10.59
C ALA A 67 2.18 1.06 9.91
N GLY A 68 1.59 0.54 8.84
CA GLY A 68 2.17 -0.46 7.96
C GLY A 68 3.19 0.10 6.95
N GLY A 69 3.39 1.42 6.87
CA GLY A 69 4.40 2.03 5.99
C GLY A 69 4.06 1.93 4.50
N LEU A 70 5.09 1.92 3.66
CA LEU A 70 5.00 1.61 2.24
C LEU A 70 4.86 0.09 2.02
N ARG A 71 3.92 -0.28 1.16
CA ARG A 71 3.72 -1.65 0.66
C ARG A 71 3.91 -1.65 -0.85
N VAL A 72 4.62 -2.66 -1.37
CA VAL A 72 4.84 -2.88 -2.80
C VAL A 72 4.29 -4.26 -3.14
N VAL A 73 3.22 -4.29 -3.93
CA VAL A 73 2.46 -5.51 -4.22
C VAL A 73 2.51 -5.80 -5.72
N ASP A 74 3.02 -6.97 -6.09
CA ASP A 74 2.98 -7.50 -7.45
C ASP A 74 1.58 -8.04 -7.75
N ILE A 75 0.96 -7.51 -8.80
CA ILE A 75 -0.35 -7.90 -9.30
C ILE A 75 -0.30 -8.50 -10.71
N GLY A 76 0.88 -8.93 -11.18
CA GLY A 76 1.05 -9.59 -12.49
C GLY A 76 0.20 -10.85 -12.66
N ASN A 77 -0.14 -11.51 -11.55
CA ASN A 77 -1.32 -12.38 -11.48
C ASN A 77 -2.41 -11.71 -10.63
N PRO A 78 -3.47 -11.15 -11.24
CA PRO A 78 -4.49 -10.40 -10.52
C PRO A 78 -5.35 -11.25 -9.58
N ARG A 79 -5.28 -12.59 -9.68
CA ARG A 79 -5.94 -13.54 -8.77
C ARG A 79 -5.07 -13.93 -7.58
N ARG A 80 -3.80 -13.51 -7.56
CA ARG A 80 -2.84 -13.83 -6.50
C ARG A 80 -1.86 -12.67 -6.30
N PRO A 81 -2.32 -11.54 -5.71
CA PRO A 81 -1.44 -10.43 -5.36
C PRO A 81 -0.40 -10.88 -4.31
N VAL A 82 0.85 -10.43 -4.47
CA VAL A 82 1.96 -10.82 -3.59
C VAL A 82 2.75 -9.59 -3.15
N GLU A 83 2.96 -9.41 -1.83
CA GLU A 83 3.90 -8.40 -1.34
C GLU A 83 5.32 -8.78 -1.78
N VAL A 84 5.97 -7.91 -2.55
CA VAL A 84 7.34 -8.09 -3.04
C VAL A 84 8.33 -7.09 -2.42
N GLY A 85 7.82 -6.12 -1.66
CA GLY A 85 8.63 -5.19 -0.90
C GLY A 85 7.80 -4.41 0.10
N ARG A 86 8.47 -3.91 1.13
CA ARG A 86 7.89 -3.00 2.11
C ARG A 86 8.96 -2.12 2.74
N TYR A 87 8.52 -0.99 3.24
CA TYR A 87 9.36 -0.14 4.07
C TYR A 87 8.50 0.54 5.13
N VAL A 88 8.85 0.36 6.39
CA VAL A 88 8.17 0.96 7.54
C VAL A 88 9.11 2.00 8.14
N PRO A 89 8.82 3.31 8.02
CA PRO A 89 9.65 4.33 8.65
C PRO A 89 9.75 4.09 10.16
N PRO A 90 10.88 4.43 10.81
CA PRO A 90 10.95 4.40 12.27
C PRO A 90 9.91 5.35 12.87
N SER A 91 9.40 5.07 14.06
CA SER A 91 8.55 6.04 14.77
C SER A 91 9.42 7.11 15.43
N ARG A 92 8.99 8.39 15.40
CA ARG A 92 9.67 9.46 16.15
C ARG A 92 9.46 9.31 17.66
N PRO A 93 10.38 9.81 18.50
CA PRO A 93 10.19 9.86 19.95
C PRO A 93 8.84 10.49 20.33
N GLY A 94 8.11 9.83 21.24
CA GLY A 94 6.79 10.29 21.69
C GLY A 94 5.63 9.96 20.74
N ARG A 95 5.85 9.18 19.66
CA ARG A 95 4.80 8.71 18.75
C ARG A 95 4.69 7.18 18.80
N SER A 96 3.46 6.67 18.80
CA SER A 96 3.19 5.24 18.93
C SER A 96 3.54 4.41 17.69
N ALA A 97 3.50 5.00 16.50
CA ALA A 97 3.81 4.37 15.23
C ALA A 97 4.06 5.42 14.13
N PRO A 98 4.74 5.07 13.03
CA PRO A 98 4.68 5.85 11.80
C PRO A 98 3.24 5.96 11.28
N GLN A 99 3.00 6.93 10.39
CA GLN A 99 1.70 7.19 9.81
C GLN A 99 1.89 7.59 8.34
N SER A 100 2.37 6.64 7.53
CA SER A 100 2.59 6.84 6.10
C SER A 100 1.27 7.12 5.40
N ASN A 101 1.22 8.21 4.63
CA ASN A 101 -0.03 8.79 4.19
C ASN A 101 -0.16 8.91 2.68
N ASP A 102 0.93 9.14 1.97
CA ASP A 102 0.89 9.31 0.53
C ASP A 102 2.16 8.76 -0.12
N VAL A 103 2.02 8.28 -1.35
CA VAL A 103 3.10 7.71 -2.14
C VAL A 103 2.99 8.12 -3.60
N PHE A 104 4.11 8.57 -4.16
CA PHE A 104 4.25 8.82 -5.58
C PHE A 104 5.49 8.10 -6.11
N VAL A 105 5.42 7.53 -7.32
CA VAL A 105 6.58 6.94 -7.99
C VAL A 105 6.84 7.71 -9.27
N ASP A 106 8.08 8.16 -9.44
CA ASP A 106 8.47 8.89 -10.64
C ASP A 106 8.97 7.95 -11.77
N PRO A 107 9.13 8.45 -13.00
CA PRO A 107 9.64 7.64 -14.11
C PRO A 107 11.08 7.11 -13.94
N ARG A 108 11.83 7.58 -12.94
CA ARG A 108 13.18 7.07 -12.59
C ARG A 108 13.11 5.94 -11.57
N GLY A 109 11.91 5.55 -11.14
CA GLY A 109 11.66 4.55 -10.11
C GLY A 109 12.01 5.04 -8.70
N LEU A 110 12.05 6.36 -8.47
CA LEU A 110 12.15 6.92 -7.13
C LEU A 110 10.76 6.97 -6.49
N ILE A 111 10.68 6.51 -5.25
CA ILE A 111 9.46 6.47 -4.46
C ILE A 111 9.49 7.61 -3.45
N TYR A 112 8.47 8.45 -3.50
CA TYR A 112 8.28 9.65 -2.70
C TYR A 112 7.24 9.30 -1.64
N LEU A 113 7.69 9.02 -0.40
CA LEU A 113 6.82 8.62 0.70
C LEU A 113 6.63 9.78 1.67
N ILE A 114 5.38 10.15 1.92
CA ILE A 114 5.02 11.13 2.96
C ILE A 114 4.48 10.37 4.17
N ASP A 115 4.98 10.73 5.35
CA ASP A 115 4.58 10.20 6.63
C ASP A 115 4.24 11.34 7.60
N ARG A 116 3.07 11.25 8.26
CA ARG A 116 2.58 12.32 9.14
C ARG A 116 3.42 12.51 10.40
N VAL A 117 4.22 11.51 10.75
CA VAL A 117 5.12 11.51 11.91
C VAL A 117 6.54 11.86 11.47
N ASN A 118 7.01 11.29 10.36
CA ASN A 118 8.41 11.36 9.93
C ASN A 118 8.72 12.43 8.87
N GLY A 119 7.71 12.98 8.21
CA GLY A 119 7.89 13.95 7.13
C GLY A 119 7.99 13.25 5.77
N PHE A 120 9.09 13.42 5.06
CA PHE A 120 9.23 13.01 3.68
C PHE A 120 10.51 12.21 3.45
N GLU A 121 10.41 11.09 2.74
CA GLU A 121 11.53 10.21 2.42
C GLU A 121 11.52 9.84 0.93
N ILE A 122 12.72 9.72 0.34
CA ILE A 122 12.90 9.24 -1.03
C ILE A 122 13.54 7.85 -0.96
N LEU A 123 12.84 6.87 -1.51
CA LEU A 123 13.24 5.46 -1.50
C LEU A 123 13.47 4.97 -2.93
N ARG A 124 14.13 3.82 -3.05
CA ARG A 124 14.25 3.07 -4.30
C ARG A 124 13.87 1.62 -4.04
N PHE A 125 12.99 1.07 -4.85
CA PHE A 125 12.70 -0.37 -4.80
C PHE A 125 13.89 -1.16 -5.36
N THR A 126 14.34 -2.17 -4.61
CA THR A 126 15.49 -3.02 -4.96
C THR A 126 15.09 -4.46 -5.32
N GLY A 127 13.79 -4.78 -5.28
CA GLY A 127 13.29 -6.08 -5.70
C GLY A 127 13.29 -6.22 -7.22
N LYS A 128 13.10 -7.46 -7.68
CA LYS A 128 12.94 -7.77 -9.10
C LYS A 128 11.45 -7.96 -9.41
N PRO A 129 10.87 -7.25 -10.40
CA PRO A 129 9.59 -7.64 -10.97
C PRO A 129 9.69 -9.08 -11.48
N ARG A 130 8.62 -9.88 -11.30
CA ARG A 130 8.56 -11.25 -11.83
C ARG A 130 8.13 -11.28 -13.29
#